data_AF-A0A0F9RCJ3-F1
#
_entry.id   AF-A0A0F9RCJ3-F1
#
_cell.length_a   1.000
_cell.length_b   1.000
_cell.length_c   1.000
_cell.angle_alpha   90.00
_cell.angle_beta   90.00
_cell.angle_gamma   90.00
#
_symmetry.space_group_name_H-M   'P 1'
#
loop_
_entity.id
_entity.type
_entity.pdbx_description
1 polymer ?
#
loop_
_entity_poly.entity_id
_entity_poly.type
_entity_poly.pdbx_seq_one_letter_code
_entity_poly.pdbx_strand_id
1 'polypeptide(L)'
;MRAEDAGQLQMTDSDEEEQARGITIFTSVVLLAFNDTRIPEEEEPYILQINDTPGHISFTGEVSRALRGSDGAIILIDALEGVMTQTETNIRLAVGEEYCKPVLFINKVDRLISELKLSPQDTFAKIDKITREANELIKKVRPEGSKWSVDFAKNSVTIGSAKHGWGINYQILLEQKLTPQDVFAKYNEGDIQWLRDNLPLDEPMLRMVVDHLPDPVTAAKYRIPHIWGGDLNSELGQSLQKSDPEGPLLGMITKLFLDPKRNYAPTLIGRIFSGTLDQSDTIYLIN
;
A
#
# COMPACT_ATOMS: atom_id res chain seq x y z
N MET A 1 13.76 12.72 10.06
CA MET A 1 12.44 12.97 10.64
C MET A 1 12.42 12.29 12.00
N ARG A 2 11.85 12.91 13.05
CA ARG A 2 11.75 12.25 14.37
C ARG A 2 10.46 11.43 14.40
N ALA A 3 10.43 10.33 15.15
CA ALA A 3 9.22 9.53 15.34
C ALA A 3 8.04 10.35 15.92
N GLU A 4 8.36 11.45 16.62
CA GLU A 4 7.41 12.41 17.18
C GLU A 4 6.63 13.21 16.13
N ASP A 5 7.13 13.30 14.89
CA ASP A 5 6.51 14.06 13.79
C ASP A 5 5.40 13.26 13.07
N ALA A 6 5.27 11.95 13.36
CA ALA A 6 4.29 11.06 12.75
C ALA A 6 2.84 11.52 13.03
N GLY A 7 2.07 11.74 11.97
CA GLY A 7 0.66 12.18 12.05
C GLY A 7 0.47 13.70 12.26
N GLN A 8 1.54 14.48 12.45
CA GLN A 8 1.48 15.94 12.51
C GLN A 8 1.86 16.62 11.19
N LEU A 9 2.69 15.98 10.36
CA LEU A 9 3.01 16.44 9.02
C LEU A 9 2.48 15.47 7.95
N GLN A 10 1.60 15.99 7.08
CA GLN A 10 1.22 15.34 5.83
C GLN A 10 2.28 15.67 4.77
N MET A 11 3.37 14.90 4.73
CA MET A 11 4.50 15.21 3.83
C MET A 11 4.21 14.98 2.35
N THR A 12 3.23 14.14 2.03
CA THR A 12 2.81 13.86 0.65
C THR A 12 1.83 14.89 0.10
N ASP A 13 1.12 15.61 0.98
CA ASP A 13 0.20 16.70 0.64
C ASP A 13 1.00 18.01 0.50
N SER A 14 1.69 18.12 -0.64
CA SER A 14 2.63 19.23 -0.91
C SER A 14 1.98 20.42 -1.63
N ASP A 15 0.78 20.23 -2.19
CA ASP A 15 0.03 21.27 -2.90
C ASP A 15 -0.76 22.17 -1.92
N GLU A 16 -0.87 23.47 -2.22
CA GLU A 16 -1.57 24.44 -1.36
C GLU A 16 -3.07 24.11 -1.22
N GLU A 17 -3.69 23.52 -2.25
CA GLU A 17 -5.09 23.11 -2.22
C GLU A 17 -5.30 21.83 -1.39
N GLU A 18 -4.33 20.91 -1.39
CA GLU A 18 -4.32 19.71 -0.53
C GLU A 18 -4.24 20.10 0.95
N GLN A 19 -3.31 20.99 1.31
CA GLN A 19 -3.15 21.48 2.68
C GLN A 19 -4.37 22.26 3.17
N ALA A 20 -4.98 23.08 2.30
CA ALA A 20 -6.17 23.85 2.65
C ALA A 20 -7.41 22.97 2.89
N ARG A 21 -7.50 21.81 2.23
CA ARG A 21 -8.66 20.90 2.31
C ARG A 21 -8.43 19.69 3.21
N GLY A 22 -7.17 19.38 3.57
CA GLY A 22 -6.80 18.20 4.34
C GLY A 22 -7.10 16.89 3.60
N ILE A 23 -7.06 16.90 2.27
CA ILE A 23 -7.27 15.73 1.40
C ILE A 23 -6.14 15.63 0.38
N THR A 24 -5.72 14.40 0.06
CA THR A 24 -4.82 14.13 -1.06
C THR A 24 -5.58 14.29 -2.38
N ILE A 25 -5.05 15.13 -3.26
CA ILE A 25 -5.61 15.48 -4.58
C ILE A 25 -4.75 14.87 -5.70
N PHE A 26 -3.43 14.84 -5.51
CA PHE A 26 -2.46 14.36 -6.49
C PHE A 26 -1.71 13.13 -5.96
N THR A 27 -1.47 12.16 -6.84
CA THR A 27 -0.64 11.01 -6.43
C THR A 27 0.82 11.42 -6.22
N SER A 28 1.36 11.14 -5.03
CA SER A 28 2.77 11.35 -4.69
C SER A 28 3.53 10.01 -4.71
N VAL A 29 4.73 10.00 -5.31
CA VAL A 29 5.60 8.81 -5.35
C VAL A 29 6.69 8.96 -4.31
N VAL A 30 6.75 8.01 -3.37
CA VAL A 30 7.77 7.96 -2.31
C VAL A 30 8.58 6.68 -2.45
N LEU A 31 9.90 6.78 -2.31
CA LEU A 31 10.80 5.64 -2.29
C LEU A 31 11.32 5.42 -0.87
N LEU A 32 11.15 4.21 -0.37
CA LEU A 32 11.64 3.78 0.95
C LEU A 32 12.63 2.64 0.77
N ALA A 33 13.71 2.67 1.54
CA ALA A 33 14.62 1.55 1.71
C ALA A 33 14.34 0.90 3.07
N PHE A 34 14.09 -0.40 3.09
CA PHE A 34 13.78 -1.16 4.30
C PHE A 34 14.76 -2.32 4.49
N ASN A 35 15.49 -2.29 5.60
CA ASN A 35 16.36 -3.38 6.03
C ASN A 35 15.56 -4.29 6.97
N ASP A 36 15.22 -5.48 6.51
CA ASP A 36 14.48 -6.43 7.33
C ASP A 36 15.41 -7.11 8.34
N THR A 37 15.35 -6.63 9.58
CA THR A 37 16.13 -7.17 10.71
C THR A 37 15.91 -8.66 10.99
N ARG A 38 14.84 -9.27 10.47
CA ARG A 38 14.59 -10.72 10.57
C ARG A 38 15.55 -11.54 9.70
N ILE A 39 16.13 -10.91 8.66
CA ILE A 39 17.04 -11.54 7.69
C ILE A 39 18.36 -10.75 7.71
N PRO A 40 19.15 -10.85 8.79
CA PRO A 40 20.35 -10.02 8.97
C PRO A 40 21.46 -10.30 7.95
N GLU A 41 21.38 -11.44 7.25
CA GLU A 41 22.31 -11.85 6.21
C GLU A 41 22.03 -11.13 4.86
N GLU A 42 20.87 -10.48 4.71
CA GLU A 42 20.50 -9.74 3.50
C GLU A 42 21.23 -8.40 3.51
N GLU A 43 22.21 -8.24 2.60
CA GLU A 43 23.04 -7.03 2.54
C GLU A 43 22.31 -5.85 1.86
N GLU A 44 21.34 -6.13 0.98
CA GLU A 44 20.64 -5.13 0.20
C GLU A 44 19.24 -4.83 0.77
N PRO A 45 18.87 -3.53 0.94
CA PRO A 45 17.54 -3.16 1.40
C PRO A 45 16.46 -3.55 0.37
N TYR A 46 15.26 -3.86 0.89
CA TYR A 46 14.06 -3.81 0.07
C TYR A 46 13.78 -2.38 -0.37
N ILE A 47 13.60 -2.17 -1.67
CA ILE A 47 13.17 -0.88 -2.22
C ILE A 47 11.67 -0.91 -2.45
N LEU A 48 10.95 -0.08 -1.70
CA LEU A 48 9.51 0.05 -1.78
C LEU A 48 9.16 1.38 -2.44
N GLN A 49 8.44 1.30 -3.56
CA GLN A 49 7.85 2.48 -4.20
C GLN A 49 6.38 2.57 -3.81
N ILE A 50 6.01 3.66 -3.15
CA ILE A 50 4.66 3.91 -2.66
C ILE A 50 4.04 5.02 -3.49
N ASN A 51 2.87 4.73 -4.07
CA ASN A 51 2.00 5.71 -4.68
C ASN A 51 0.93 6.08 -3.66
N ASP A 52 0.99 7.28 -3.10
CA ASP A 52 -0.06 7.80 -2.23
C ASP A 52 -1.19 8.33 -3.10
N THR A 53 -2.40 7.78 -2.99
CA THR A 53 -3.50 8.06 -3.93
C THR A 53 -4.65 8.82 -3.26
N PRO A 54 -5.35 9.71 -3.98
CA PRO A 54 -6.55 10.37 -3.47
C PRO A 54 -7.62 9.41 -2.95
N GLY A 55 -8.21 9.71 -1.79
CA GLY A 55 -9.25 8.88 -1.18
C GLY A 55 -10.69 9.15 -1.66
N HIS A 56 -10.92 10.26 -2.37
CA HIS A 56 -12.26 10.72 -2.75
C HIS A 56 -12.72 10.17 -4.12
N ILE A 57 -13.98 9.75 -4.25
CA ILE A 57 -14.57 9.21 -5.50
C ILE A 57 -14.32 10.06 -6.76
N SER A 58 -14.18 11.38 -6.61
CA SER A 58 -13.99 12.29 -7.75
C SER A 58 -12.66 12.10 -8.47
N PHE A 59 -11.70 11.38 -7.87
CA PHE A 59 -10.35 11.19 -8.40
C PHE A 59 -10.04 9.74 -8.78
N THR A 60 -11.06 8.92 -9.02
CA THR A 60 -10.92 7.50 -9.40
C THR A 60 -10.01 7.28 -10.61
N GLY A 61 -9.97 8.22 -11.57
CA GLY A 61 -9.04 8.16 -12.70
C GLY A 61 -7.56 8.29 -12.30
N GLU A 62 -7.24 9.12 -11.31
CA GLU A 62 -5.88 9.26 -10.76
C GLU A 62 -5.50 7.98 -9.99
N VAL A 63 -6.44 7.45 -9.19
CA VAL A 63 -6.26 6.20 -8.44
C VAL A 63 -6.00 5.02 -9.39
N SER A 64 -6.81 4.85 -10.45
CA SER A 64 -6.61 3.79 -11.45
C SER A 64 -5.25 3.89 -12.14
N ARG A 65 -4.81 5.09 -12.51
CA ARG A 65 -3.46 5.29 -13.11
C ARG A 65 -2.33 4.92 -12.15
N ALA A 66 -2.44 5.27 -10.87
CA ALA A 66 -1.46 4.87 -9.87
C ALA A 66 -1.42 3.35 -9.66
N LEU A 67 -2.59 2.72 -9.60
CA LEU A 67 -2.73 1.27 -9.50
C LEU A 67 -2.18 0.54 -10.73
N ARG A 68 -2.36 1.11 -11.93
CA ARG A 68 -1.79 0.57 -13.17
C ARG A 68 -0.27 0.43 -13.11
N GLY A 69 0.41 1.32 -12.39
CA GLY A 69 1.85 1.23 -12.13
C GLY A 69 2.24 0.35 -10.93
N SER A 70 1.31 -0.02 -10.06
CA SER A 70 1.59 -0.69 -8.77
C SER A 70 1.35 -2.20 -8.83
N ASP A 71 2.07 -3.03 -8.06
CA ASP A 71 1.88 -4.50 -8.04
C ASP A 71 0.98 -5.02 -6.92
N GLY A 72 0.84 -4.22 -5.87
CA GLY A 72 0.03 -4.49 -4.70
C GLY A 72 -0.65 -3.23 -4.20
N ALA A 73 -1.61 -3.42 -3.31
CA ALA A 73 -2.38 -2.34 -2.72
C ALA A 73 -2.51 -2.53 -1.20
N ILE A 74 -2.23 -1.47 -0.45
CA ILE A 74 -2.55 -1.40 0.97
C ILE A 74 -3.96 -0.83 1.08
N ILE A 75 -4.93 -1.68 1.41
CA ILE A 75 -6.30 -1.23 1.64
C ILE A 75 -6.36 -0.62 3.05
N LEU A 76 -6.70 0.66 3.14
CA LEU A 76 -6.88 1.36 4.40
C LEU A 76 -8.35 1.36 4.82
N ILE A 77 -8.65 0.92 6.04
CA ILE A 77 -10.00 0.97 6.61
C ILE A 77 -9.95 1.63 7.98
N ASP A 78 -10.85 2.59 8.22
CA ASP A 78 -11.05 3.19 9.54
C ASP A 78 -11.72 2.18 10.47
N ALA A 79 -11.14 1.91 11.63
CA ALA A 79 -11.64 0.95 12.61
C ALA A 79 -13.03 1.33 13.16
N LEU A 80 -13.32 2.63 13.27
CA LEU A 80 -14.59 3.13 13.77
C LEU A 80 -15.70 2.95 12.73
N GLU A 81 -15.47 3.46 11.53
CA GLU A 81 -16.45 3.46 10.44
C GLU A 81 -16.62 2.06 9.83
N GLY A 82 -15.53 1.30 9.70
CA GLY A 82 -15.52 0.00 9.06
C GLY A 82 -15.57 0.09 7.54
N VAL A 83 -16.10 -0.95 6.90
CA VAL A 83 -16.21 -1.01 5.43
C VAL A 83 -17.32 -0.08 4.95
N MET A 84 -16.95 0.89 4.13
CA MET A 84 -17.87 1.87 3.53
C MET A 84 -17.97 1.67 2.01
N THR A 85 -18.89 2.37 1.36
CA THR A 85 -19.05 2.32 -0.12
C THR A 85 -17.75 2.66 -0.85
N GLN A 86 -17.00 3.67 -0.36
CA GLN A 86 -15.70 4.02 -0.93
C GLN A 86 -14.69 2.87 -0.81
N THR A 87 -14.70 2.15 0.32
CA THR A 87 -13.85 0.97 0.51
C THR A 87 -14.16 -0.11 -0.53
N GLU A 88 -15.44 -0.36 -0.79
CA GLU A 88 -15.85 -1.29 -1.86
C GLU A 88 -15.36 -0.85 -3.24
N THR A 89 -15.54 0.42 -3.58
CA THR A 89 -15.04 0.97 -4.85
C THR A 89 -13.53 0.81 -4.97
N ASN A 90 -12.77 1.14 -3.92
CA ASN A 90 -11.31 1.04 -3.94
C ASN A 90 -10.83 -0.42 -4.03
N ILE A 91 -11.49 -1.36 -3.33
CA ILE A 91 -11.18 -2.79 -3.44
C ILE A 91 -11.48 -3.30 -4.85
N ARG A 92 -12.62 -2.91 -5.45
CA ARG A 92 -12.97 -3.28 -6.82
C ARG A 92 -11.92 -2.77 -7.82
N LEU A 93 -11.55 -1.49 -7.74
CA LEU A 93 -10.55 -0.89 -8.61
C LEU A 93 -9.19 -1.57 -8.45
N ALA A 94 -8.65 -1.61 -7.22
CA ALA A 94 -7.32 -2.15 -6.97
C ALA A 94 -7.23 -3.64 -7.28
N VAL A 95 -8.14 -4.44 -6.73
CA VAL A 95 -8.01 -5.91 -6.76
C VAL A 95 -8.64 -6.48 -8.02
N GLY A 96 -9.81 -6.00 -8.42
CA GLY A 96 -10.59 -6.56 -9.53
C GLY A 96 -10.30 -5.97 -10.88
N GLU A 97 -10.00 -4.67 -10.97
CA GLU A 97 -9.75 -4.01 -12.26
C GLU A 97 -8.26 -3.88 -12.56
N GLU A 98 -7.41 -3.66 -11.56
CA GLU A 98 -5.97 -3.43 -11.75
C GLU A 98 -5.09 -4.61 -11.32
N TYR A 99 -5.69 -5.66 -10.75
CA TYR A 99 -5.05 -6.88 -10.29
C TYR A 99 -3.90 -6.60 -9.30
N CYS A 100 -4.03 -5.59 -8.46
CA CYS A 100 -3.10 -5.34 -7.37
C CYS A 100 -3.40 -6.30 -6.21
N LYS A 101 -2.40 -7.07 -5.76
CA LYS A 101 -2.58 -7.98 -4.62
C LYS A 101 -2.84 -7.17 -3.34
N PRO A 102 -3.91 -7.44 -2.58
CA PRO A 102 -4.25 -6.63 -1.41
C PRO A 102 -3.53 -7.10 -0.13
N VAL A 103 -3.14 -6.14 0.70
CA VAL A 103 -2.95 -6.27 2.16
C VAL A 103 -3.86 -5.25 2.85
N LEU A 104 -4.13 -5.42 4.15
CA LEU A 104 -5.09 -4.58 4.86
C LEU A 104 -4.44 -3.86 6.04
N PHE A 105 -4.67 -2.55 6.15
CA PHE A 105 -4.36 -1.76 7.33
C PHE A 105 -5.66 -1.22 7.94
N ILE A 106 -5.97 -1.65 9.18
CA ILE A 106 -7.09 -1.12 9.95
C ILE A 106 -6.56 -0.03 10.88
N ASN A 107 -6.85 1.22 10.53
CA ASN A 107 -6.30 2.40 11.17
C ASN A 107 -7.32 3.03 12.14
N LYS A 108 -6.87 3.98 12.96
CA LYS A 108 -7.67 4.69 13.97
C LYS A 108 -8.25 3.78 15.05
N VAL A 109 -7.57 2.68 15.37
CA VAL A 109 -7.96 1.77 16.46
C VAL A 109 -8.02 2.51 17.81
N ASP A 110 -7.24 3.57 17.98
CA ASP A 110 -7.31 4.47 19.14
C ASP A 110 -8.73 4.98 19.40
N ARG A 111 -9.52 5.29 18.36
CA ARG A 111 -10.88 5.82 18.50
C ARG A 111 -11.85 4.80 19.06
N LEU A 112 -11.67 3.51 18.76
CA LEU A 112 -12.47 2.44 19.37
C LEU A 112 -12.28 2.40 20.88
N ILE A 113 -11.07 2.67 21.35
CA ILE A 113 -10.72 2.63 22.78
C ILE A 113 -11.05 3.96 23.45
N SER A 114 -10.71 5.10 22.84
CA SER A 114 -10.85 6.42 23.47
C SER A 114 -12.26 6.99 23.36
N GLU A 115 -12.95 6.82 22.22
CA GLU A 115 -14.28 7.40 21.96
C GLU A 115 -15.39 6.41 22.32
N LEU A 116 -15.32 5.18 21.82
CA LEU A 116 -16.34 4.16 22.10
C LEU A 116 -16.15 3.42 23.42
N LYS A 117 -14.99 3.58 24.08
CA LYS A 117 -14.65 2.91 25.35
C LYS A 117 -14.85 1.40 25.29
N LEU A 118 -14.56 0.78 24.14
CA LEU A 118 -14.69 -0.66 23.98
C LEU A 118 -13.69 -1.40 24.87
N SER A 119 -14.09 -2.58 25.35
CA SER A 119 -13.16 -3.50 26.00
C SER A 119 -12.09 -3.98 25.01
N PRO A 120 -10.93 -4.46 25.48
CA PRO A 120 -9.94 -5.07 24.60
C PRO A 120 -10.50 -6.23 23.74
N GLN A 121 -11.41 -7.03 24.31
CA GLN A 121 -12.09 -8.11 23.60
C GLN A 121 -13.02 -7.58 22.51
N ASP A 122 -13.85 -6.58 22.82
CA ASP A 122 -14.79 -6.01 21.85
C ASP A 122 -14.07 -5.25 20.73
N THR A 123 -12.95 -4.60 21.05
CA THR A 123 -12.07 -3.94 20.08
C THR A 123 -11.55 -4.96 19.06
N PHE A 124 -11.04 -6.09 19.53
CA PHE A 124 -10.57 -7.16 18.64
C PHE A 124 -11.71 -7.79 17.83
N ALA A 125 -12.89 -7.99 18.43
CA ALA A 125 -14.06 -8.52 17.73
C ALA A 125 -14.54 -7.59 16.60
N LYS A 126 -14.47 -6.27 16.79
CA LYS A 126 -14.77 -5.27 15.75
C LYS A 126 -13.75 -5.35 14.60
N ILE A 127 -12.46 -5.51 14.91
CA ILE A 127 -11.39 -5.68 13.92
C ILE A 127 -11.57 -6.96 13.10
N ASP A 128 -11.91 -8.08 13.74
CA ASP A 128 -12.20 -9.35 13.07
C ASP A 128 -13.40 -9.21 12.11
N LYS A 129 -14.45 -8.52 12.56
CA LYS A 129 -15.62 -8.20 11.72
C LYS A 129 -15.22 -7.41 10.46
N ILE A 130 -14.41 -6.36 10.60
CA ILE A 130 -13.93 -5.55 9.47
C ILE A 130 -13.12 -6.41 8.49
N THR A 131 -12.22 -7.24 9.01
CA THR A 131 -11.38 -8.14 8.20
C THR A 131 -12.23 -9.13 7.41
N ARG A 132 -13.30 -9.67 8.01
CA ARG A 132 -14.25 -10.56 7.33
C ARG A 132 -15.00 -9.84 6.21
N GLU A 133 -15.53 -8.65 6.47
CA GLU A 133 -16.26 -7.84 5.48
C GLU A 133 -15.35 -7.47 4.29
N ALA A 134 -14.11 -7.05 4.56
CA ALA A 134 -13.12 -6.79 3.51
C ALA A 134 -12.83 -8.04 2.66
N ASN A 135 -12.69 -9.21 3.28
CA ASN A 135 -12.50 -10.48 2.57
C ASN A 135 -13.70 -10.88 1.71
N GLU A 136 -14.93 -10.60 2.16
CA GLU A 136 -16.13 -10.84 1.36
C GLU A 136 -16.11 -10.01 0.07
N LEU A 137 -15.66 -8.75 0.14
CA LEU A 137 -15.49 -7.89 -1.03
C LEU A 137 -14.35 -8.38 -1.92
N ILE A 138 -13.17 -8.66 -1.36
CA ILE A 138 -12.01 -9.17 -2.11
C ILE A 138 -12.38 -10.45 -2.84
N LYS A 139 -13.08 -11.39 -2.19
CA LYS A 139 -13.50 -12.66 -2.80
C LYS A 139 -14.41 -12.47 -4.01
N LYS A 140 -15.23 -11.42 -4.03
CA LYS A 140 -16.15 -11.11 -5.15
C LYS A 140 -15.42 -10.57 -6.38
N VAL A 141 -14.29 -9.88 -6.19
CA VAL A 141 -13.63 -9.13 -7.28
C VAL A 141 -12.25 -9.66 -7.66
N ARG A 142 -11.60 -10.48 -6.82
CA ARG A 142 -10.25 -10.98 -7.08
C ARG A 142 -10.16 -11.75 -8.40
N PRO A 143 -8.97 -11.77 -9.05
CA PRO A 143 -8.76 -12.49 -10.30
C PRO A 143 -9.19 -13.96 -10.18
N GLU A 144 -9.74 -14.51 -11.26
CA GLU A 144 -10.15 -15.92 -11.30
C GLU A 144 -8.94 -16.84 -11.01
N GLY A 145 -9.17 -17.89 -10.23
CA GLY A 145 -8.11 -18.81 -9.80
C GLY A 145 -7.19 -18.27 -8.70
N SER A 146 -7.20 -16.96 -8.41
CA SER A 146 -6.43 -16.41 -7.29
C SER A 146 -7.00 -16.85 -5.94
N LYS A 147 -6.10 -17.01 -4.95
CA LYS A 147 -6.46 -17.28 -3.55
C LYS A 147 -6.29 -16.04 -2.67
N TRP A 148 -6.35 -14.84 -3.27
CA TRP A 148 -6.11 -13.60 -2.53
C TRP A 148 -7.17 -13.38 -1.46
N SER A 149 -6.70 -13.10 -0.26
CA SER A 149 -7.44 -12.82 0.96
C SER A 149 -6.48 -12.21 1.97
N VAL A 150 -7.00 -11.44 2.92
CA VAL A 150 -6.23 -10.86 4.02
C VAL A 150 -6.56 -11.56 5.33
N ASP A 151 -5.59 -11.76 6.20
CA ASP A 151 -5.74 -12.53 7.43
C ASP A 151 -4.71 -12.05 8.47
N PHE A 152 -5.20 -11.62 9.63
CA PHE A 152 -4.36 -11.14 10.73
C PHE A 152 -3.38 -12.22 11.19
N ALA A 153 -3.83 -13.47 11.33
CA ALA A 153 -3.00 -14.59 11.77
C ALA A 153 -1.92 -14.97 10.75
N LYS A 154 -2.08 -14.55 9.49
CA LYS A 154 -1.09 -14.77 8.43
C LYS A 154 -0.24 -13.54 8.15
N ASN A 155 -0.32 -12.50 8.97
CA ASN A 155 0.45 -11.27 8.86
C ASN A 155 0.07 -10.32 7.72
N SER A 156 -1.02 -10.59 6.98
CA SER A 156 -1.49 -9.73 5.86
C SER A 156 -2.51 -8.66 6.28
N VAL A 157 -2.72 -8.53 7.60
CA VAL A 157 -3.47 -7.44 8.22
C VAL A 157 -2.60 -6.80 9.30
N THR A 158 -2.42 -5.49 9.20
CA THR A 158 -1.87 -4.65 10.28
C THR A 158 -3.00 -3.84 10.90
N ILE A 159 -2.96 -3.62 12.20
CA ILE A 159 -3.92 -2.78 12.93
C ILE A 159 -3.18 -1.76 13.78
N GLY A 160 -3.72 -0.57 13.96
CA GLY A 160 -3.05 0.44 14.77
C GLY A 160 -3.62 1.84 14.69
N SER A 161 -2.78 2.81 15.05
CA SER A 161 -3.07 4.23 14.98
C SER A 161 -1.91 4.97 14.32
N ALA A 162 -2.11 5.39 13.06
CA ALA A 162 -1.18 6.27 12.37
C ALA A 162 -1.00 7.61 13.09
N LYS A 163 -2.08 8.11 13.72
CA LYS A 163 -2.05 9.35 14.51
C LYS A 163 -1.10 9.25 15.71
N HIS A 164 -1.12 8.10 16.40
CA HIS A 164 -0.28 7.91 17.59
C HIS A 164 1.03 7.18 17.29
N GLY A 165 1.23 6.68 16.06
CA GLY A 165 2.48 6.11 15.57
C GLY A 165 2.74 4.68 16.03
N TRP A 166 1.70 3.91 16.37
CA TRP A 166 1.84 2.51 16.79
C TRP A 166 1.02 1.58 15.89
N GLY A 167 1.50 0.35 15.74
CA GLY A 167 0.81 -0.69 14.98
C GLY A 167 1.27 -2.09 15.37
N ILE A 168 0.43 -3.08 15.09
CA ILE A 168 0.71 -4.50 15.33
C ILE A 168 0.16 -5.36 14.21
N ASN A 169 0.87 -6.45 13.96
CA ASN A 169 0.40 -7.62 13.23
C ASN A 169 0.69 -8.87 14.09
N TYR A 170 0.27 -10.05 13.63
CA TYR A 170 0.43 -11.26 14.44
C TYR A 170 1.89 -11.61 14.74
N GLN A 171 2.80 -11.40 13.78
CA GLN A 171 4.21 -11.71 13.97
C GLN A 171 4.87 -10.82 15.04
N ILE A 172 4.60 -9.51 15.01
CA ILE A 172 5.11 -8.57 16.03
C ILE A 172 4.60 -8.95 17.43
N LEU A 173 3.33 -9.35 17.55
CA LEU A 173 2.77 -9.80 18.82
C LEU A 173 3.49 -11.04 19.37
N LEU A 174 3.81 -12.02 18.51
CA LEU A 174 4.54 -13.21 18.92
C LEU A 174 5.96 -12.88 19.42
N GLU A 175 6.67 -12.01 18.71
CA GLU A 175 8.03 -11.59 19.07
C GLU A 175 8.07 -10.83 20.40
N GLN A 176 7.11 -9.94 20.60
CA GLN A 176 6.97 -9.15 21.83
C GLN A 176 6.31 -9.94 22.98
N LYS A 177 5.82 -11.16 22.70
CA LYS A 177 5.06 -12.00 23.64
C LYS A 177 3.83 -11.29 24.22
N LEU A 178 3.13 -10.55 23.35
CA LEU A 178 1.93 -9.80 23.67
C LEU A 178 0.72 -10.41 22.98
N THR A 179 -0.45 -10.17 23.55
CA THR A 179 -1.74 -10.35 22.88
C THR A 179 -2.28 -9.01 22.38
N PRO A 180 -3.22 -8.99 21.41
CA PRO A 180 -3.90 -7.74 21.04
C PRO A 180 -4.53 -7.05 22.26
N GLN A 181 -5.05 -7.83 23.22
CA GLN A 181 -5.68 -7.31 24.41
C GLN A 181 -4.70 -6.56 25.32
N ASP A 182 -3.46 -7.04 25.44
CA ASP A 182 -2.42 -6.36 26.21
C ASP A 182 -2.10 -4.98 25.62
N VAL A 183 -2.02 -4.90 24.28
CA VAL A 183 -1.77 -3.64 23.56
C VAL A 183 -2.91 -2.64 23.77
N PHE A 184 -4.16 -3.09 23.66
CA PHE A 184 -5.32 -2.22 23.88
C PHE A 184 -5.46 -1.78 25.34
N ALA A 185 -5.12 -2.65 26.30
CA ALA A 185 -5.06 -2.29 27.71
C ALA A 185 -4.00 -1.21 27.97
N LYS A 186 -2.79 -1.36 27.39
CA LYS A 186 -1.72 -0.35 27.46
C LYS A 186 -2.16 1.00 26.89
N TYR A 187 -2.87 1.00 25.77
CA TYR A 187 -3.42 2.22 25.20
C TYR A 187 -4.43 2.88 26.15
N ASN A 188 -5.30 2.08 26.80
CA ASN A 188 -6.30 2.57 27.74
C ASN A 188 -5.70 3.12 29.05
N GLU A 189 -4.52 2.62 29.45
CA GLU A 189 -3.71 3.17 30.54
C GLU A 189 -3.11 4.55 30.19
N GLY A 190 -3.15 4.96 28.91
CA GLY A 190 -2.63 6.23 28.42
C GLY A 190 -1.14 6.21 28.06
N ASP A 191 -0.51 5.04 28.01
CA ASP A 191 0.93 4.90 27.75
C ASP A 191 1.25 4.87 26.24
N ILE A 192 0.90 5.96 25.57
CA ILE A 192 1.07 6.10 24.11
C ILE A 192 2.55 6.09 23.72
N GLN A 193 3.42 6.65 24.57
CA GLN A 193 4.85 6.70 24.29
C GLN A 193 5.46 5.30 24.30
N TRP A 194 5.12 4.47 25.29
CA TRP A 194 5.56 3.08 25.30
C TRP A 194 5.11 2.32 24.05
N LEU A 195 3.86 2.53 23.60
CA LEU A 195 3.35 1.90 22.37
C LEU A 195 4.15 2.32 21.14
N ARG A 196 4.51 3.59 21.03
CA ARG A 196 5.32 4.09 19.91
C ARG A 196 6.73 3.52 19.93
N ASP A 197 7.35 3.45 21.11
CA ASP A 197 8.74 3.01 21.24
C ASP A 197 8.89 1.49 21.06
N ASN A 198 7.87 0.70 21.45
CA ASN A 198 7.94 -0.76 21.44
C ASN A 198 7.18 -1.39 20.26
N LEU A 199 6.19 -0.70 19.71
CA LEU A 199 5.34 -1.17 18.62
C LEU A 199 5.19 -0.09 17.53
N PRO A 200 6.31 0.45 17.00
CA PRO A 200 6.27 1.52 16.01
C PRO A 200 5.54 1.02 14.75
N LEU A 201 4.72 1.89 14.15
CA LEU A 201 3.79 1.50 13.07
C LEU A 201 4.49 1.05 11.78
N ASP A 202 5.65 1.61 11.46
CA ASP A 202 6.41 1.31 10.24
C ASP A 202 6.81 -0.17 10.18
N GLU A 203 7.31 -0.74 11.28
CA GLU A 203 7.78 -2.13 11.33
C GLU A 203 6.73 -3.17 10.87
N PRO A 204 5.52 -3.27 11.45
CA PRO A 204 4.51 -4.23 10.99
C PRO A 204 4.03 -3.94 9.57
N MET A 205 3.98 -2.66 9.16
CA MET A 205 3.53 -2.27 7.82
C MET A 205 4.53 -2.71 6.74
N LEU A 206 5.82 -2.42 6.94
CA LEU A 206 6.88 -2.75 5.99
C LEU A 206 7.09 -4.26 5.91
N ARG A 207 7.08 -4.98 7.05
CA ARG A 207 7.11 -6.45 7.06
C ARG A 207 5.90 -7.06 6.34
N MET A 208 4.69 -6.55 6.58
CA MET A 208 3.48 -7.02 5.87
C MET A 208 3.60 -6.84 4.36
N VAL A 209 4.17 -5.72 3.90
CA VAL A 209 4.40 -5.46 2.48
C VAL A 209 5.39 -6.47 1.91
N VAL A 210 6.56 -6.64 2.53
CA VAL A 210 7.61 -7.58 2.08
C VAL A 210 7.11 -9.03 2.07
N ASP A 211 6.36 -9.44 3.10
CA ASP A 211 5.90 -10.82 3.25
C ASP A 211 4.78 -11.20 2.26
N HIS A 212 4.02 -10.22 1.77
CA HIS A 212 2.78 -10.50 1.04
C HIS A 212 2.64 -9.85 -0.32
N LEU A 213 3.20 -8.67 -0.56
CA LEU A 213 3.12 -8.06 -1.89
C LEU A 213 4.14 -8.72 -2.83
N PRO A 214 3.79 -8.95 -4.10
CA PRO A 214 4.69 -9.59 -5.04
C PRO A 214 5.75 -8.61 -5.52
N ASP A 215 6.95 -9.12 -5.77
CA ASP A 215 7.95 -8.41 -6.54
C ASP A 215 7.50 -8.22 -8.02
N PRO A 216 8.12 -7.29 -8.77
CA PRO A 216 7.73 -7.01 -10.15
C PRO A 216 7.79 -8.21 -11.11
N VAL A 217 8.70 -9.16 -10.92
CA VAL A 217 8.83 -10.36 -11.77
C VAL A 217 7.68 -11.33 -11.49
N THR A 218 7.34 -11.52 -10.22
CA THR A 218 6.19 -12.34 -9.81
C THR A 218 4.88 -11.71 -10.27
N ALA A 219 4.73 -10.39 -10.13
CA ALA A 219 3.52 -9.67 -10.51
C ALA A 219 3.30 -9.67 -12.03
N ALA A 220 4.36 -9.48 -12.83
CA ALA A 220 4.28 -9.40 -14.28
C ALA A 220 3.57 -10.62 -14.92
N LYS A 221 3.76 -11.81 -14.36
CA LYS A 221 3.16 -13.07 -14.84
C LYS A 221 1.63 -13.04 -14.94
N TYR A 222 0.96 -12.29 -14.06
CA TYR A 222 -0.50 -12.17 -14.09
C TYR A 222 -0.97 -10.76 -14.46
N ARG A 223 -0.12 -9.74 -14.30
CA ARG A 223 -0.42 -8.35 -14.67
C ARG A 223 -0.33 -8.13 -16.17
N ILE A 224 0.74 -8.57 -16.82
CA ILE A 224 0.95 -8.33 -18.25
C ILE A 224 -0.17 -8.92 -19.10
N PRO A 225 -0.61 -10.17 -18.92
CA PRO A 225 -1.75 -10.72 -19.66
C PRO A 225 -3.06 -9.93 -19.47
N HIS A 226 -3.18 -9.21 -18.36
CA HIS A 226 -4.37 -8.43 -18.02
C HIS A 226 -4.35 -7.02 -18.60
N ILE A 227 -3.19 -6.35 -18.57
CA ILE A 227 -3.07 -4.93 -18.94
C ILE A 227 -2.54 -4.70 -20.36
N TRP A 228 -1.94 -5.71 -21.00
CA TRP A 228 -1.33 -5.59 -22.32
C TRP A 228 -2.03 -6.52 -23.33
N GLY A 229 -2.59 -5.95 -24.39
CA GLY A 229 -3.36 -6.67 -25.41
C GLY A 229 -2.55 -7.27 -26.56
N GLY A 230 -1.21 -7.27 -26.47
CA GLY A 230 -0.33 -7.84 -27.50
C GLY A 230 -0.22 -9.37 -27.43
N ASP A 231 0.53 -9.96 -28.36
CA ASP A 231 0.78 -11.41 -28.35
C ASP A 231 1.78 -11.79 -27.25
N LEU A 232 1.30 -12.53 -26.26
CA LEU A 232 2.10 -13.01 -25.12
C LEU A 232 3.19 -14.02 -25.53
N ASN A 233 3.11 -14.63 -26.71
CA ASN A 233 4.13 -15.54 -27.22
C ASN A 233 5.20 -14.85 -28.06
N SER A 234 5.00 -13.56 -28.39
CA SER A 234 6.03 -12.76 -29.05
C SER A 234 7.24 -12.54 -28.15
N GLU A 235 8.37 -12.15 -28.75
CA GLU A 235 9.59 -11.81 -28.02
C GLU A 235 9.31 -10.75 -26.93
N LEU A 236 8.64 -9.66 -27.29
CA LEU A 236 8.23 -8.61 -26.35
C LEU A 236 7.26 -9.15 -25.28
N GLY A 237 6.28 -9.96 -25.66
CA GLY A 237 5.33 -10.54 -24.71
C GLY A 237 5.98 -11.44 -23.67
N GLN A 238 6.99 -12.23 -24.06
CA GLN A 238 7.79 -13.06 -23.15
C GLN A 238 8.71 -12.21 -22.27
N SER A 239 9.29 -11.15 -22.83
CA SER A 239 10.13 -10.19 -22.11
C SER A 239 9.37 -9.48 -20.99
N LEU A 240 8.18 -8.97 -21.30
CA LEU A 240 7.29 -8.31 -20.35
C LEU A 240 6.89 -9.23 -19.19
N GLN A 241 6.52 -10.48 -19.47
CA GLN A 241 6.10 -11.42 -18.43
C GLN A 241 7.23 -11.83 -17.47
N LYS A 242 8.49 -11.62 -17.87
CA LYS A 242 9.67 -11.91 -17.06
C LYS A 242 10.26 -10.66 -16.41
N SER A 243 9.74 -9.48 -16.73
CA SER A 243 10.36 -8.20 -16.40
C SER A 243 11.84 -8.17 -16.80
N ASP A 244 12.15 -8.61 -18.02
CA ASP A 244 13.51 -8.83 -18.50
C ASP A 244 14.24 -7.50 -18.77
N PRO A 245 15.35 -7.19 -18.06
CA PRO A 245 16.09 -5.95 -18.25
C PRO A 245 16.87 -5.89 -19.57
N GLU A 246 17.17 -7.04 -20.18
CA GLU A 246 17.93 -7.14 -21.44
C GLU A 246 17.03 -7.24 -22.67
N GLY A 247 15.72 -7.36 -22.46
CA GLY A 247 14.76 -7.46 -23.54
C GLY A 247 14.32 -6.11 -24.12
N PRO A 248 13.37 -6.11 -25.06
CA PRO A 248 12.89 -4.87 -25.68
C PRO A 248 12.32 -3.90 -24.66
N LEU A 249 12.68 -2.62 -24.78
CA LEU A 249 12.20 -1.55 -23.90
C LEU A 249 10.70 -1.32 -24.11
N LEU A 250 9.91 -1.50 -23.05
CA LEU A 250 8.53 -1.06 -23.00
C LEU A 250 8.15 -0.63 -21.59
N GLY A 251 7.50 0.53 -21.51
CA GLY A 251 6.94 1.06 -20.28
C GLY A 251 5.60 1.73 -20.52
N MET A 252 4.93 2.06 -19.41
CA MET A 252 3.65 2.76 -19.41
C MET A 252 3.78 4.05 -18.62
N ILE A 253 3.41 5.16 -19.25
CA ILE A 253 3.28 6.46 -18.59
C ILE A 253 1.96 6.44 -17.80
N THR A 254 2.05 6.70 -16.50
CA THR A 254 0.90 6.72 -15.60
C THR A 254 0.53 8.13 -15.16
N LYS A 255 1.47 9.08 -15.21
CA LYS A 255 1.21 10.45 -14.79
C LYS A 255 2.06 11.45 -15.56
N LEU A 256 1.46 12.60 -15.86
CA LEU A 256 2.16 13.80 -16.29
C LEU A 256 2.12 14.80 -15.14
N PHE A 257 3.28 15.29 -14.75
CA PHE A 257 3.46 16.25 -13.67
C PHE A 257 4.24 17.46 -14.19
N LEU A 258 3.80 18.67 -13.85
CA LEU A 258 4.52 19.89 -14.20
C LEU A 258 5.43 20.24 -13.03
N ASP A 259 6.73 20.09 -13.19
CA ASP A 259 7.69 20.26 -12.09
C ASP A 259 7.98 21.75 -11.82
N PRO A 260 7.51 22.32 -10.69
CA PRO A 260 7.73 23.74 -10.39
C PRO A 260 9.21 24.07 -10.21
N LYS A 261 10.04 23.11 -9.75
CA LYS A 261 11.49 23.29 -9.57
C LYS A 261 12.23 23.35 -10.90
N ARG A 262 11.62 22.83 -11.97
CA ARG A 262 12.15 22.86 -13.34
C ARG A 262 11.35 23.79 -14.25
N ASN A 263 10.89 24.92 -13.72
CA ASN A 263 10.12 25.93 -14.47
C ASN A 263 8.87 25.33 -15.14
N TYR A 264 8.14 24.49 -14.40
CA TYR A 264 6.94 23.77 -14.85
C TYR A 264 7.17 22.90 -16.09
N ALA A 265 8.39 22.38 -16.27
CA ALA A 265 8.69 21.43 -17.33
C ALA A 265 7.82 20.16 -17.18
N PRO A 266 7.19 19.68 -18.27
CA PRO A 266 6.46 18.42 -18.25
C PRO A 266 7.38 17.26 -17.90
N THR A 267 7.05 16.56 -16.83
CA THR A 267 7.73 15.36 -16.34
C THR A 267 6.76 14.20 -16.46
N LEU A 268 7.19 13.14 -17.14
CA LEU A 268 6.41 11.91 -17.29
C LEU A 268 6.86 10.93 -16.21
N ILE A 269 5.89 10.41 -15.47
CA ILE A 269 6.07 9.37 -14.48
C ILE A 269 5.39 8.11 -15.01
N GLY A 270 6.06 6.98 -14.88
CA GLY A 270 5.59 5.73 -15.43
C GLY A 270 6.37 4.55 -14.91
N ARG A 271 6.00 3.37 -15.41
CA ARG A 271 6.63 2.10 -15.07
C ARG A 271 7.26 1.48 -16.30
N ILE A 272 8.53 1.12 -16.21
CA ILE A 272 9.20 0.26 -17.19
C ILE A 272 8.83 -1.18 -16.82
N PHE A 273 8.34 -1.94 -17.79
CA PHE A 273 7.98 -3.36 -17.62
C PHE A 273 9.02 -4.30 -18.21
N SER A 274 9.83 -3.84 -19.16
CA SER A 274 10.87 -4.62 -19.83
C SER A 274 11.91 -3.67 -20.41
N GLY A 275 13.15 -4.14 -20.51
CA GLY A 275 14.29 -3.41 -21.03
C GLY A 275 14.89 -2.39 -20.06
N THR A 276 15.97 -1.76 -20.50
CA THR A 276 16.69 -0.72 -19.77
C THR A 276 16.59 0.61 -20.53
N LEU A 277 16.55 1.72 -19.80
CA LEU A 277 16.47 3.08 -20.35
C LEU A 277 17.60 3.95 -19.80
N ASP A 278 18.37 4.53 -20.70
CA ASP A 278 19.44 5.49 -20.41
C ASP A 278 19.14 6.88 -20.96
N GLN A 279 19.90 7.88 -20.49
CA GLN A 279 19.69 9.29 -20.87
C GLN A 279 19.87 9.58 -22.37
N SER A 280 20.62 8.74 -23.09
CA SER A 280 20.88 8.90 -24.52
C SER A 280 19.83 8.25 -25.42
N ASP A 281 18.89 7.50 -24.85
CA ASP A 281 17.97 6.69 -25.64
C ASP A 281 16.90 7.54 -26.31
N THR A 282 16.56 7.15 -27.54
CA THR A 282 15.39 7.69 -28.23
C THR A 282 14.20 6.78 -27.96
N ILE A 283 13.19 7.31 -27.27
CA ILE A 283 11.94 6.60 -27.00
C ILE A 283 10.86 7.01 -27.99
N TYR A 284 9.99 6.07 -28.35
CA TYR A 284 8.81 6.31 -29.17
C TYR A 284 7.56 6.23 -28.30
N LEU A 285 6.70 7.24 -28.39
CA LEU A 285 5.39 7.20 -27.76
C LEU A 285 4.43 6.42 -28.65
N ILE A 286 3.84 5.38 -28.09
CA ILE A 286 2.87 4.52 -28.77
C ILE A 286 1.48 4.91 -28.25
N ASN A 287 0.58 5.24 -29.16
CA ASN A 287 -0.84 5.52 -28.87
C ASN A 287 -1.68 4.27 -29.08
#